data_AF-A0A7L3NEN9-F1
#
_entry.id   AF-A0A7L3NEN9-F1
#
_cell.length_a   1.000
_cell.length_b   1.000
_cell.length_c   1.000
_cell.angle_alpha   90.00
_cell.angle_beta   90.00
_cell.angle_gamma   90.00
#
_symmetry.space_group_name_H-M   'P 1'
#
loop_
_entity.id
_entity.type
_entity.pdbx_description
1 polymer ?
#
loop_
_entity_poly.entity_id
_entity_poly.type
_entity_poly.pdbx_seq_one_letter_code
_entity_poly.pdbx_strand_id
1 'polypeptide(L)'
;GWSSECLLEWDSFTSLAIPSMLMMCIEWWTYEIGSFLIGLLSVVELSAQSIIYEVSVVAFMIPLGLGTAASVQVGNALGAGDVETAKRSSSTSLLLTGFFCIVVGAVLAASKDVLGYIFTQEKEIVDLVAWVMPVYVVFHLFEA
;
A
#
# COMPACT_ATOMS: atom_id res chain seq x y z
N GLY A 1 -29.79 15.61 20.46
CA GLY A 1 -28.97 14.38 20.46
C GLY A 1 -28.53 14.05 19.05
N TRP A 2 -29.49 13.87 18.14
CA TRP A 2 -29.28 13.89 16.69
C TRP A 2 -30.02 15.10 16.13
N SER A 3 -29.32 15.98 15.43
CA SER A 3 -29.89 17.16 14.76
C SER A 3 -29.84 16.91 13.27
N SER A 4 -30.91 17.16 12.51
CA SER A 4 -30.87 17.04 11.03
C SER A 4 -29.86 17.99 10.38
N GLU A 5 -29.29 18.93 11.14
CA GLU A 5 -28.17 19.77 10.71
C GLU A 5 -26.90 18.95 10.45
N CYS A 6 -26.73 17.75 11.01
CA CYS A 6 -25.57 16.89 10.68
C CYS A 6 -25.66 16.27 9.27
N LEU A 7 -26.79 16.43 8.58
CA LEU A 7 -26.95 16.06 7.16
C LEU A 7 -26.72 17.25 6.21
N LEU A 8 -26.52 18.47 6.75
CA LEU A 8 -26.04 19.58 5.94
C LEU A 8 -24.61 19.24 5.49
N GLU A 9 -24.31 19.47 4.21
CA GLU A 9 -23.02 19.15 3.54
C GLU A 9 -22.77 17.67 3.17
N TRP A 10 -23.73 16.77 3.36
CA TRP A 10 -23.57 15.36 2.99
C TRP A 10 -23.33 15.15 1.48
N ASP A 11 -23.86 16.04 0.63
CA ASP A 11 -23.61 16.05 -0.81
C ASP A 11 -22.12 16.29 -1.12
N SER A 12 -21.49 17.27 -0.47
CA SER A 12 -20.06 17.56 -0.66
C SER A 12 -19.18 16.43 -0.12
N PHE A 13 -19.54 15.87 1.05
CA PHE A 13 -18.82 14.74 1.63
C PHE A 13 -18.89 13.49 0.73
N THR A 14 -20.08 13.13 0.26
CA THR A 14 -20.28 11.95 -0.60
C THR A 14 -19.65 12.13 -1.98
N SER A 15 -19.65 13.34 -2.52
CA SER A 15 -18.95 13.67 -3.77
C SER A 15 -17.44 13.40 -3.70
N LEU A 16 -16.82 13.48 -2.53
CA LEU A 16 -15.40 13.17 -2.32
C LEU A 16 -15.16 11.71 -1.88
N ALA A 17 -16.02 11.21 -0.99
CA ALA A 17 -15.87 9.89 -0.39
C ALA A 17 -16.14 8.76 -1.41
N ILE A 18 -17.15 8.89 -2.27
CA ILE A 18 -17.50 7.84 -3.24
C ILE A 18 -16.38 7.62 -4.26
N PRO A 19 -15.82 8.66 -4.93
CA PRO A 19 -14.67 8.46 -5.81
C PRO A 19 -13.45 7.88 -5.11
N SER A 20 -13.16 8.33 -3.88
CA SER A 20 -12.03 7.83 -3.09
C SER A 20 -12.21 6.34 -2.75
N MET A 21 -13.41 5.94 -2.35
CA MET A 21 -13.75 4.53 -2.10
C MET A 21 -13.63 3.69 -3.37
N LEU A 22 -14.17 4.17 -4.49
CA LEU A 22 -14.09 3.45 -5.77
C LEU A 22 -12.65 3.29 -6.25
N MET A 23 -11.80 4.31 -6.07
CA MET A 23 -10.38 4.23 -6.40
C MET A 23 -9.70 3.07 -5.65
N MET A 24 -9.89 3.01 -4.32
CA MET A 24 -9.33 1.93 -3.49
C MET A 24 -9.92 0.55 -3.84
N CYS A 25 -11.23 0.46 -4.09
CA CYS A 25 -11.86 -0.79 -4.51
C CYS A 25 -11.32 -1.30 -5.85
N ILE A 26 -11.14 -0.40 -6.83
CA ILE A 26 -10.61 -0.78 -8.16
C ILE A 26 -9.17 -1.30 -8.05
N GLU A 27 -8.34 -0.67 -7.21
CA GLU A 27 -6.98 -1.12 -6.94
C GLU A 27 -6.98 -2.55 -6.38
N TRP A 28 -7.74 -2.80 -5.30
CA TRP A 28 -7.84 -4.13 -4.69
C TRP A 28 -8.44 -5.18 -5.63
N TRP A 29 -9.51 -4.85 -6.36
CA TRP A 29 -10.11 -5.78 -7.30
C TRP A 29 -9.17 -6.12 -8.45
N THR A 30 -8.30 -5.20 -8.86
CA THR A 30 -7.29 -5.49 -9.87
C THR A 30 -6.31 -6.56 -9.39
N TYR A 31 -5.88 -6.50 -8.13
CA TYR A 31 -5.05 -7.54 -7.51
C TYR A 31 -5.76 -8.90 -7.43
N GLU A 32 -7.04 -8.92 -7.06
CA GLU A 32 -7.84 -10.15 -6.98
C GLU A 32 -8.09 -10.77 -8.36
N ILE A 33 -8.44 -9.95 -9.36
CA ILE A 33 -8.62 -10.41 -10.75
C ILE A 33 -7.30 -10.94 -11.30
N GLY A 34 -6.18 -10.25 -11.05
CA GLY A 34 -4.85 -10.71 -11.44
C GLY A 34 -4.51 -12.07 -10.83
N SER A 35 -4.77 -12.23 -9.53
CA SER A 35 -4.55 -13.50 -8.82
C SER A 35 -5.45 -14.62 -9.36
N PHE A 36 -6.71 -14.32 -9.67
CA PHE A 36 -7.63 -15.27 -10.30
C PHE A 36 -7.13 -15.72 -11.66
N LEU A 37 -6.64 -14.80 -12.50
CA LEU A 37 -6.09 -15.11 -13.82
C LEU A 37 -4.81 -15.97 -13.73
N ILE A 38 -3.91 -15.65 -12.80
CA ILE A 38 -2.69 -16.45 -12.55
C ILE A 38 -3.05 -17.86 -12.09
N GLY A 39 -4.10 -18.00 -11.27
CA GLY A 39 -4.63 -19.30 -10.85
C GLY A 39 -5.12 -20.19 -11.99
N LEU A 40 -5.43 -19.63 -13.17
CA LEU A 40 -5.77 -20.39 -14.37
C LEU A 40 -4.54 -20.91 -15.13
N LEU A 41 -3.36 -20.32 -14.92
CA LEU A 41 -2.13 -20.70 -15.60
C LEU A 41 -1.44 -21.89 -14.92
N SER A 42 -1.08 -21.73 -13.64
CA SER A 42 -0.44 -22.80 -12.88
C SER A 42 -0.53 -22.55 -11.36
N VAL A 43 -0.49 -23.65 -10.59
CA VAL A 43 -0.46 -23.59 -9.12
C VAL A 43 0.85 -23.00 -8.60
N VAL A 44 1.96 -23.19 -9.33
CA VAL A 44 3.29 -22.68 -8.98
C VAL A 44 3.31 -21.15 -9.07
N GLU A 45 2.84 -20.58 -10.18
CA GLU A 45 2.76 -19.13 -10.36
C GLU A 45 1.79 -18.48 -9.36
N LEU A 46 0.65 -19.12 -9.09
CA LEU A 46 -0.30 -18.63 -8.09
C LEU A 46 0.34 -18.59 -6.69
N SER A 47 1.05 -19.65 -6.32
CA SER A 47 1.72 -19.73 -5.01
C SER A 47 2.81 -18.67 -4.87
N ALA A 48 3.62 -18.46 -5.92
CA ALA A 48 4.62 -17.40 -5.92
C ALA A 48 3.97 -16.01 -5.80
N GLN A 49 2.87 -15.78 -6.51
CA GLN A 49 2.13 -14.52 -6.44
C GLN A 49 1.54 -14.28 -5.04
N SER A 50 0.98 -15.31 -4.40
CA SER A 50 0.45 -15.18 -3.03
C SER A 50 1.54 -14.81 -2.02
N ILE A 51 2.74 -15.42 -2.14
CA ILE A 51 3.89 -15.07 -1.28
C ILE A 51 4.29 -13.61 -1.47
N ILE A 52 4.40 -13.17 -2.74
CA ILE A 52 4.75 -11.78 -3.05
C ILE A 52 3.68 -10.84 -2.51
N TYR A 53 2.40 -11.14 -2.72
CA TYR A 53 1.28 -10.34 -2.23
C TYR A 53 1.30 -10.17 -0.69
N GLU A 54 1.50 -11.25 0.06
CA GLU A 54 1.62 -11.19 1.53
C GLU A 54 2.79 -10.30 1.98
N VAL A 55 3.95 -10.48 1.35
CA VAL A 55 5.12 -9.62 1.61
C VAL A 55 4.81 -8.16 1.29
N SER A 56 4.06 -7.92 0.21
CA SER A 56 3.65 -6.58 -0.20
C SER A 56 2.74 -5.90 0.79
N VAL A 57 1.73 -6.61 1.29
CA VAL A 57 0.79 -6.10 2.29
C VAL A 57 1.55 -5.68 3.56
N VAL A 58 2.49 -6.51 4.01
CA VAL A 58 3.33 -6.20 5.19
C VAL A 58 4.19 -4.96 4.94
N ALA A 59 4.82 -4.85 3.77
CA ALA A 59 5.63 -3.70 3.40
C ALA A 59 4.82 -2.39 3.30
N PHE A 60 3.57 -2.49 2.83
CA PHE A 60 2.69 -1.34 2.60
C PHE A 60 2.01 -0.81 3.88
N MET A 61 1.90 -1.61 4.94
CA MET A 61 1.24 -1.17 6.19
C MET A 61 1.84 0.09 6.82
N ILE A 62 3.16 0.27 6.70
CA ILE A 62 3.86 1.42 7.30
C ILE A 62 3.63 2.71 6.50
N PRO A 63 3.83 2.74 5.16
CA PRO A 63 3.41 3.86 4.32
C PRO A 63 1.94 4.24 4.53
N LEU A 64 1.04 3.26 4.59
CA LEU A 64 -0.39 3.49 4.85
C LEU A 64 -0.64 4.20 6.19
N GLY A 65 0.05 3.76 7.25
CA GLY A 65 -0.03 4.38 8.57
C GLY A 65 0.51 5.81 8.57
N LEU A 66 1.66 6.05 7.94
CA LEU A 66 2.26 7.38 7.80
C LEU A 66 1.38 8.33 7.00
N GLY A 67 0.79 7.86 5.89
CA GLY A 67 -0.14 8.63 5.07
C GLY A 67 -1.40 9.01 5.82
N THR A 68 -1.98 8.08 6.59
CA THR A 68 -3.15 8.36 7.44
C THR A 68 -2.83 9.40 8.52
N ALA A 69 -1.69 9.25 9.19
CA ALA A 69 -1.23 10.21 10.20
C ALA A 69 -0.96 11.60 9.61
N ALA A 70 -0.37 11.66 8.42
CA ALA A 70 -0.14 12.90 7.68
C ALA A 70 -1.46 13.60 7.33
N SER A 71 -2.43 12.88 6.78
CA SER A 71 -3.75 13.42 6.43
C SER A 71 -4.47 14.04 7.63
N VAL A 72 -4.41 13.38 8.80
CA VAL A 72 -5.00 13.93 10.03
C VAL A 72 -4.27 15.20 10.49
N GLN A 73 -2.93 15.19 10.52
CA GLN A 73 -2.15 16.35 10.94
C GLN A 73 -2.33 17.56 10.00
N VAL A 74 -2.31 17.32 8.68
CA VAL A 74 -2.53 18.34 7.66
C VAL A 74 -3.95 18.88 7.76
N GLY A 75 -4.96 18.02 7.91
CA GLY A 75 -6.35 18.42 8.10
C GLY A 75 -6.54 19.30 9.34
N ASN A 76 -5.94 18.90 10.47
CA ASN A 76 -5.99 19.68 11.71
C ASN A 76 -5.30 21.04 11.58
N ALA A 77 -4.12 21.10 10.95
CA ALA A 77 -3.37 22.34 10.76
C ALA A 77 -4.10 23.31 9.80
N LEU A 78 -4.66 22.80 8.71
CA LEU A 78 -5.49 23.59 7.79
C LEU A 78 -6.76 24.12 8.47
N GLY A 79 -7.40 23.30 9.31
CA GLY A 79 -8.56 23.72 10.12
C GLY A 79 -8.23 24.81 11.13
N ALA A 80 -6.98 24.86 11.61
CA ALA A 80 -6.49 25.92 12.49
C ALA A 80 -5.97 27.17 11.73
N GLY A 81 -5.96 27.16 10.40
CA GLY A 81 -5.41 28.23 9.57
C GLY A 81 -3.87 28.26 9.52
N ASP A 82 -3.20 27.23 10.04
CA ASP A 82 -1.74 27.12 10.08
C ASP A 82 -1.20 26.34 8.87
N VAL A 83 -0.99 27.07 7.78
CA VAL A 83 -0.46 26.52 6.52
C VAL A 83 1.00 26.08 6.65
N GLU A 84 1.78 26.68 7.55
CA GLU A 84 3.20 26.34 7.73
C GLU A 84 3.35 24.95 8.35
N THR A 85 2.59 24.68 9.41
CA THR A 85 2.53 23.35 10.04
C THR A 85 1.98 22.30 9.07
N ALA A 86 0.97 22.63 8.27
CA ALA A 86 0.43 21.72 7.26
C ALA A 86 1.50 21.30 6.22
N LYS A 87 2.27 22.27 5.68
CA LYS A 87 3.37 21.99 4.75
C LYS A 87 4.47 21.16 5.39
N ARG A 88 4.85 21.50 6.63
CA ARG A 88 5.91 20.78 7.36
C ARG A 88 5.50 19.33 7.65
N SER A 89 4.25 19.10 8.06
CA SER A 89 3.73 17.76 8.31
C SER A 89 3.74 16.92 7.04
N SER A 90 3.21 17.45 5.93
CA SER A 90 3.23 16.77 4.62
C SER A 90 4.65 16.44 4.16
N SER A 91 5.58 17.40 4.23
CA SER A 91 6.97 17.18 3.81
C SER A 91 7.70 16.18 4.68
N THR A 92 7.46 16.20 6.01
CA THR A 92 8.09 15.26 6.93
C THR A 92 7.60 13.83 6.69
N SER A 93 6.29 13.66 6.49
CA SER A 93 5.71 12.35 6.19
C SER A 93 6.23 11.79 4.87
N LEU A 94 6.34 12.61 3.82
CA LEU A 94 6.89 12.17 2.53
C LEU A 94 8.35 11.69 2.66
N LEU A 95 9.18 12.42 3.41
CA LEU A 95 10.58 12.03 3.65
C LEU A 95 10.69 10.73 4.46
N LEU A 96 9.85 10.57 5.49
CA LEU A 96 9.82 9.35 6.30
C LEU A 96 9.36 8.13 5.50
N THR A 97 8.31 8.28 4.69
CA THR A 97 7.81 7.22 3.82
C THR A 97 8.87 6.83 2.79
N GLY A 98 9.47 7.80 2.11
CA GLY A 98 10.55 7.54 1.13
C GLY A 98 11.75 6.84 1.75
N PHE A 99 12.19 7.26 2.94
CA PHE A 99 13.26 6.60 3.68
C PHE A 99 12.89 5.14 4.01
N PHE A 100 11.68 4.92 4.52
CA PHE A 100 11.20 3.59 4.88
C PHE A 100 11.17 2.65 3.67
N CYS A 101 10.68 3.12 2.53
CA CYS A 101 10.59 2.32 1.30
C CYS A 101 11.95 1.96 0.72
N ILE A 102 12.93 2.86 0.81
CA ILE A 102 14.32 2.54 0.45
C ILE A 102 14.87 1.43 1.37
N VAL A 103 14.64 1.53 2.68
CA VAL A 103 15.11 0.53 3.66
C VAL A 103 14.44 -0.82 3.40
N VAL A 104 13.12 -0.87 3.27
CA VAL A 104 12.39 -2.12 3.01
C VAL A 104 12.75 -2.70 1.66
N GLY A 105 12.80 -1.89 0.61
CA GLY A 105 13.24 -2.33 -0.72
C GLY A 105 14.65 -2.92 -0.71
N ALA A 106 15.58 -2.31 0.02
CA ALA A 106 16.93 -2.85 0.20
C ALA A 106 16.94 -4.19 0.96
N VAL A 107 16.15 -4.31 2.03
CA VAL A 107 16.01 -5.57 2.78
C VAL A 107 15.44 -6.67 1.88
N LEU A 108 14.34 -6.40 1.17
CA LEU A 108 13.69 -7.36 0.28
C LEU A 108 14.60 -7.79 -0.87
N ALA A 109 15.33 -6.84 -1.48
CA ALA A 109 16.30 -7.15 -2.52
C ALA A 109 17.45 -8.02 -2.00
N ALA A 110 17.95 -7.75 -0.79
CA ALA A 110 19.01 -8.55 -0.16
C ALA A 110 18.53 -9.94 0.27
N SER A 111 17.26 -10.07 0.68
CA SER A 111 16.68 -11.34 1.14
C SER A 111 15.96 -12.14 0.05
N LYS A 112 15.97 -11.68 -1.22
CA LYS A 112 15.13 -12.26 -2.29
C LYS A 112 15.29 -13.78 -2.47
N ASP A 113 16.51 -14.30 -2.27
CA ASP A 113 16.84 -15.72 -2.48
C ASP A 113 16.47 -16.62 -1.29
N VAL A 114 16.16 -16.02 -0.13
CA VAL A 114 15.82 -16.76 1.10
C VAL A 114 14.37 -16.53 1.55
N LEU A 115 13.74 -15.43 1.12
CA LEU A 115 12.42 -15.02 1.59
C LEU A 115 11.34 -16.09 1.32
N GLY A 116 11.38 -16.73 0.15
CA GLY A 116 10.42 -17.77 -0.23
C GLY A 116 10.42 -18.97 0.72
N TYR A 117 11.55 -19.29 1.36
CA TYR A 117 11.65 -20.42 2.29
C TYR A 117 10.87 -20.23 3.60
N ILE A 118 10.41 -19.01 3.89
CA ILE A 118 9.53 -18.74 5.04
C ILE A 118 8.15 -19.37 4.81
N PHE A 119 7.71 -19.46 3.55
CA PHE A 119 6.37 -19.89 3.18
C PHE A 119 6.33 -21.34 2.66
N THR A 120 7.36 -21.77 1.93
CA THR A 120 7.38 -23.10 1.31
C THR A 120 8.79 -23.68 1.23
N GLN A 121 8.88 -25.01 1.19
CA GLN A 121 10.14 -25.75 0.96
C GLN A 121 10.31 -26.15 -0.53
N GLU A 122 9.32 -25.86 -1.37
CA GLU A 122 9.36 -26.18 -2.79
C GLU A 122 10.25 -25.20 -3.56
N LYS A 123 11.39 -25.71 -4.03
CA LYS A 123 12.44 -24.91 -4.65
C LYS A 123 11.98 -24.15 -5.88
N GLU A 124 11.10 -24.75 -6.68
CA GLU A 124 10.55 -24.14 -7.89
C GLU A 124 9.79 -22.85 -7.58
N ILE A 125 8.99 -22.82 -6.51
CA ILE A 125 8.25 -21.64 -6.06
C ILE A 125 9.23 -20.58 -5.51
N VAL A 126 10.23 -21.00 -4.72
CA VAL A 126 11.22 -20.08 -4.14
C VAL A 126 12.04 -19.39 -5.23
N ASP A 127 12.50 -20.15 -6.23
CA ASP A 127 13.28 -19.61 -7.34
C ASP A 127 12.44 -18.62 -8.18
N LEU A 128 11.14 -18.92 -8.37
CA LEU A 128 10.22 -18.02 -9.04
C LEU A 128 9.99 -16.72 -8.24
N VAL A 129 9.77 -16.81 -6.93
CA VAL A 129 9.64 -15.63 -6.04
C VAL A 129 10.91 -14.79 -6.11
N ALA A 130 12.09 -15.41 -6.03
CA ALA A 130 13.38 -14.71 -6.09
C ALA A 130 13.60 -14.00 -7.44
N TRP A 131 13.05 -14.56 -8.53
CA TRP A 131 13.10 -13.97 -9.87
C TRP A 131 12.15 -12.79 -10.04
N VAL A 132 10.94 -12.83 -9.46
CA VAL A 132 9.95 -11.74 -9.56
C VAL A 132 10.22 -10.61 -8.54
N MET A 133 10.83 -10.92 -7.39
CA MET A 133 11.07 -9.96 -6.29
C MET A 133 11.70 -8.61 -6.73
N PRO A 134 12.69 -8.55 -7.64
CA PRO A 134 13.25 -7.28 -8.07
C PRO A 134 12.23 -6.36 -8.77
N VAL A 135 11.29 -6.93 -9.53
CA VAL A 135 10.20 -6.17 -10.15
C VAL A 135 9.30 -5.58 -9.07
N TYR A 136 8.99 -6.38 -8.05
CA TYR A 136 8.21 -5.92 -6.90
C TYR A 136 8.92 -4.79 -6.13
N VAL A 137 10.22 -4.90 -5.87
CA VAL A 137 10.99 -3.85 -5.16
C VAL A 137 10.94 -2.52 -5.90
N VAL A 138 11.03 -2.53 -7.24
CA VAL A 138 10.89 -1.30 -8.03
C VAL A 138 9.48 -0.74 -7.91
N PHE A 139 8.46 -1.60 -8.01
CA PHE A 139 7.07 -1.19 -7.92
C PHE A 139 6.71 -0.61 -6.53
N HIS A 140 7.21 -1.21 -5.44
CA HIS A 140 7.03 -0.74 -4.07
C HIS A 140 7.54 0.70 -3.86
N LEU A 141 8.60 1.11 -4.55
CA LEU A 141 9.11 2.49 -4.47
C LEU A 141 8.17 3.52 -5.10
N PHE A 142 7.30 3.11 -6.03
CA PHE A 142 6.33 3.99 -6.68
C PHE A 142 4.96 4.00 -6.03
N GLU A 143 4.59 2.92 -5.30
CA GLU A 143 3.32 2.86 -4.57
C GLU A 143 3.32 3.65 -3.26
N ALA A 144 4.50 3.96 -2.70
CA ALA A 144 4.63 4.58 -1.39
C ALA A 144 4.61 6.11 -1.36
#